data_AF-A0A8C8AMR2-F1
#
_entry.id   AF-A0A8C8AMR2-F1
#
_cell.length_a   1.000
_cell.length_b   1.000
_cell.length_c   1.000
_cell.angle_alpha   90.00
_cell.angle_beta   90.00
_cell.angle_gamma   90.00
#
_symmetry.space_group_name_H-M   'P 1'
#
loop_
_entity.id
_entity.type
_entity.pdbx_description
1 polymer ?
#
loop_
_entity_poly.entity_id
_entity_poly.type
_entity_poly.pdbx_seq_one_letter_code
_entity_poly.pdbx_strand_id
1 'polypeptide(L)'
;MMFRDQVGIVAGWFKGWNECEQTVALLSLLKRVTRTQARFLQLCLEHSLADCADIHLLEAEANSAAAISQWPQEPAEAAVALLLAHLPLLQPGNTAAKAEYMKRLQKILAYAIESNHCVEESRQLLSYALIHPATTLDDRSALALWLGHLEERLAGGGGPPMRPPRPDAPRRPPPPHEWPEHAATELGPAWPEVAPRENGHPPFQPPASSNGLGGAGE
;
A
#
# COMPACT_ATOMS: atom_id res chain seq x y z
N MET A 1 13.32 -8.87 24.92
CA MET A 1 13.73 -9.16 23.53
C MET A 1 14.85 -8.21 23.15
N MET A 2 15.98 -8.69 22.66
CA MET A 2 17.08 -7.78 22.29
C MET A 2 16.76 -7.08 20.97
N PHE A 3 17.32 -5.89 20.74
CA PHE A 3 17.15 -5.15 19.48
C PHE A 3 17.48 -6.01 18.25
N ARG A 4 18.54 -6.83 18.33
CA ARG A 4 18.91 -7.80 17.29
C ARG A 4 17.77 -8.76 16.95
N ASP A 5 17.04 -9.24 17.94
CA ASP A 5 15.95 -10.19 17.73
C ASP A 5 14.75 -9.48 17.06
N GLN A 6 14.49 -8.22 17.41
CA GLN A 6 13.45 -7.40 16.75
C GLN A 6 13.79 -7.15 15.28
N VAL A 7 15.04 -6.78 14.99
CA VAL A 7 15.53 -6.64 13.61
C VAL A 7 15.41 -7.96 12.84
N GLY A 8 15.73 -9.09 13.49
CA GLY A 8 15.58 -10.42 12.91
C GLY A 8 14.14 -10.75 12.49
N ILE A 9 13.14 -10.40 13.31
CA ILE A 9 11.73 -10.58 12.96
C ILE A 9 11.35 -9.74 11.74
N VAL A 10 11.70 -8.44 11.75
CA VAL A 10 11.35 -7.53 10.65
C VAL A 10 12.02 -7.97 9.35
N ALA A 11 13.30 -8.35 9.40
CA ALA A 11 14.02 -8.88 8.24
C ALA A 11 13.39 -10.19 7.72
N GLY A 12 12.88 -11.03 8.62
CA GLY A 12 12.15 -12.24 8.27
C GLY A 12 10.87 -11.95 7.48
N TRP A 13 10.05 -10.99 7.94
CA TRP A 13 8.86 -10.55 7.20
C TRP A 13 9.22 -9.93 5.86
N PHE A 14 10.22 -9.05 5.85
CA PHE A 14 10.67 -8.35 4.66
C PHE A 14 11.10 -9.31 3.54
N LYS A 15 11.83 -10.38 3.90
CA LYS A 15 12.25 -11.42 2.95
C LYS A 15 11.08 -12.19 2.31
N GLY A 16 9.93 -12.25 2.99
CA GLY A 16 8.74 -12.93 2.48
C GLY A 16 7.91 -12.09 1.51
N TRP A 17 8.16 -10.79 1.44
CA TRP A 17 7.45 -9.86 0.56
C TRP A 17 8.08 -9.80 -0.83
N ASN A 18 7.27 -9.52 -1.85
CA ASN A 18 7.78 -9.23 -3.19
C ASN A 18 8.47 -7.86 -3.25
N GLU A 19 9.20 -7.57 -4.33
CA GLU A 19 9.99 -6.33 -4.47
C GLU A 19 9.14 -5.04 -4.37
N CYS A 20 7.90 -5.09 -4.87
CA CYS A 20 6.98 -3.96 -4.77
C CYS A 20 6.56 -3.71 -3.31
N GLU A 21 6.14 -4.76 -2.60
CA GLU A 21 5.78 -4.70 -1.18
C GLU A 21 6.96 -4.23 -0.31
N GLN A 22 8.15 -4.76 -0.59
CA GLN A 22 9.40 -4.33 0.05
C GLN A 22 9.63 -2.83 -0.14
N THR A 23 9.50 -2.33 -1.37
CA THR A 23 9.71 -0.92 -1.68
C THR A 23 8.67 -0.02 -1.00
N VAL A 24 7.39 -0.40 -1.02
CA VAL A 24 6.31 0.32 -0.32
C VAL A 24 6.57 0.38 1.18
N ALA A 25 7.00 -0.74 1.78
CA ALA A 25 7.33 -0.81 3.19
C ALA A 25 8.52 0.10 3.54
N LEU A 26 9.61 0.04 2.76
CA LEU A 26 10.78 0.91 2.95
C LEU A 26 10.40 2.39 2.84
N LEU A 27 9.65 2.79 1.81
CA LEU A 27 9.19 4.17 1.66
C LEU A 27 8.31 4.62 2.82
N SER A 28 7.47 3.73 3.36
CA SER A 28 6.62 4.02 4.52
C SER A 28 7.45 4.23 5.78
N LEU A 29 8.55 3.49 5.95
CA LEU A 29 9.49 3.66 7.06
C LEU A 29 10.35 4.91 6.89
N LEU A 30 10.84 5.19 5.69
CA LEU A 30 11.64 6.38 5.36
C LEU A 30 10.89 7.68 5.64
N LYS A 31 9.55 7.70 5.53
CA LYS A 31 8.73 8.87 5.94
C LYS A 31 8.83 9.21 7.43
N ARG A 32 9.34 8.30 8.26
CA ARG A 32 9.43 8.44 9.73
C ARG A 32 10.84 8.74 10.24
N VAL A 33 11.85 8.71 9.37
CA VAL A 33 13.24 8.94 9.78
C VAL A 33 13.56 10.45 9.80
N THR A 34 14.54 10.84 10.60
CA THR A 34 15.02 12.24 10.64
C THR A 34 15.77 12.62 9.36
N ARG A 35 15.95 13.92 9.09
CA ARG A 35 16.73 14.40 7.93
C ARG A 35 18.16 13.86 7.91
N THR A 36 18.81 13.77 9.08
CA THR A 36 20.15 13.21 9.22
C THR A 36 20.17 11.73 8.86
N GLN A 37 19.19 10.95 9.34
CA GLN A 37 19.06 9.53 8.99
C GLN A 37 18.79 9.36 7.49
N ALA A 38 17.90 10.16 6.91
CA ALA A 38 17.60 10.11 5.48
C ALA A 38 18.86 10.41 4.64
N ARG A 39 19.62 11.45 5.01
CA ARG A 39 20.87 11.79 4.32
C ARG A 39 21.93 10.69 4.45
N PHE A 40 22.06 10.10 5.63
CA PHE A 40 22.95 8.97 5.86
C PHE A 40 22.58 7.77 4.98
N LEU A 41 21.30 7.38 4.97
CA LEU A 41 20.80 6.28 4.13
C LEU A 41 21.01 6.55 2.64
N GLN A 42 20.76 7.78 2.20
CA GLN A 42 21.04 8.19 0.83
C GLN A 42 22.51 7.98 0.46
N LEU A 43 23.46 8.44 1.29
CA LEU A 43 24.90 8.26 1.04
C LEU A 43 25.29 6.78 0.97
N CYS A 44 24.72 5.93 1.85
CA CYS A 44 24.95 4.49 1.80
C CYS A 44 24.45 3.86 0.50
N LEU A 45 23.24 4.25 0.05
CA LEU A 45 22.65 3.76 -1.19
C LEU A 45 23.43 4.23 -2.42
N GLU A 46 23.78 5.52 -2.49
CA GLU A 46 24.60 6.09 -3.56
C GLU A 46 25.94 5.37 -3.66
N HIS A 47 26.62 5.12 -2.54
CA HIS A 47 27.86 4.36 -2.53
C HIS A 47 27.68 2.92 -3.01
N SER A 48 26.60 2.24 -2.61
CA SER A 48 26.34 0.85 -3.02
C SER A 48 26.01 0.70 -4.51
N LEU A 49 25.49 1.76 -5.14
CA LEU A 49 25.08 1.76 -6.55
C LEU A 49 26.15 2.32 -7.50
N ALA A 50 27.21 2.94 -6.98
CA ALA A 50 28.17 3.72 -7.77
C ALA A 50 28.85 2.93 -8.91
N ASP A 51 29.08 1.63 -8.73
CA ASP A 51 29.76 0.76 -9.71
C ASP A 51 28.79 -0.20 -10.44
N CYS A 52 27.48 0.03 -10.35
CA CYS A 52 26.46 -0.79 -10.99
C CYS A 52 26.16 -0.30 -12.41
N ALA A 53 27.00 -0.62 -13.38
CA ALA A 53 26.79 -0.19 -14.78
C ALA A 53 25.40 -0.58 -15.34
N ASP A 54 24.88 -1.74 -14.95
CA ASP A 54 23.57 -2.24 -15.39
C ASP A 54 22.41 -1.36 -14.89
N ILE A 55 22.45 -0.88 -13.63
CA ILE A 55 21.38 -0.03 -13.11
C ILE A 55 21.37 1.35 -13.78
N HIS A 56 22.56 1.86 -14.12
CA HIS A 56 22.69 3.13 -14.84
C HIS A 56 22.20 3.04 -16.29
N LEU A 57 22.46 1.93 -16.97
CA LEU A 57 21.91 1.69 -18.30
C LEU A 57 20.37 1.60 -18.23
N LEU A 58 19.86 0.82 -17.28
CA LEU A 58 18.42 0.65 -17.08
C LEU A 58 17.73 1.98 -16.74
N GLU A 59 18.35 2.83 -15.91
CA GLU A 59 17.85 4.17 -15.61
C GLU A 59 17.84 5.08 -16.86
N ALA A 60 18.88 5.02 -17.70
CA ALA A 60 18.94 5.79 -18.94
C ALA A 60 17.82 5.38 -19.91
N GLU A 61 17.57 4.08 -20.06
CA GLU A 61 16.46 3.55 -20.86
C GLU A 61 15.11 3.96 -20.28
N ALA A 62 14.95 3.86 -18.96
CA ALA A 62 13.75 4.24 -18.23
C ALA A 62 13.41 5.73 -18.36
N ASN A 63 14.36 6.57 -18.75
CA ASN A 63 14.20 8.02 -18.91
C ASN A 63 14.22 8.50 -20.37
N SER A 64 14.29 7.58 -21.33
CA SER A 64 14.24 7.88 -22.76
C SER A 64 12.84 7.64 -23.32
N ALA A 65 12.09 8.73 -23.58
CA ALA A 65 10.77 8.63 -24.21
C ALA A 65 10.82 7.86 -25.55
N ALA A 66 11.90 8.05 -26.32
CA ALA A 66 12.12 7.32 -27.57
C ALA A 66 12.26 5.81 -27.35
N ALA A 67 13.05 5.38 -26.35
CA ALA A 67 13.22 3.97 -26.02
C ALA A 67 11.91 3.37 -25.50
N ILE A 68 11.26 4.04 -24.54
CA ILE A 68 9.98 3.61 -23.98
C ILE A 68 8.95 3.42 -25.09
N SER A 69 8.83 4.36 -26.03
CA SER A 69 7.85 4.28 -27.13
C SER A 69 8.04 3.04 -28.02
N GLN A 70 9.25 2.49 -28.10
CA GLN A 70 9.62 1.36 -28.95
C GLN A 70 9.52 0.00 -28.25
N TRP A 71 9.33 -0.03 -26.92
CA TRP A 71 9.23 -1.29 -26.19
C TRP A 71 8.09 -2.17 -26.72
N PRO A 72 8.31 -3.49 -26.77
CA PRO A 72 7.31 -4.46 -27.23
C PRO A 72 6.00 -4.30 -26.46
N GLN A 73 4.89 -4.51 -27.16
CA GLN A 73 3.54 -4.47 -26.59
C GLN A 73 3.00 -5.86 -26.27
N GLU A 74 3.50 -6.86 -26.98
CA GLU A 74 3.02 -8.24 -26.92
C GLU A 74 4.23 -9.18 -26.74
N PRO A 75 4.10 -10.24 -25.93
CA PRO A 75 2.93 -10.56 -25.11
C PRO A 75 2.76 -9.57 -23.95
N ALA A 76 1.54 -9.40 -23.44
CA ALA A 76 1.21 -8.42 -22.40
C ALA A 76 2.08 -8.57 -21.14
N GLU A 77 2.42 -9.81 -20.77
CA GLU A 77 3.31 -10.15 -19.66
C GLU A 77 4.69 -9.48 -19.81
N ALA A 78 5.24 -9.49 -21.02
CA ALA A 78 6.55 -8.88 -21.29
C ALA A 78 6.48 -7.35 -21.20
N ALA A 79 5.37 -6.76 -21.65
CA ALA A 79 5.14 -5.33 -21.53
C ALA A 79 4.99 -4.89 -20.06
N VAL A 80 4.27 -5.68 -19.26
CA VAL A 80 4.13 -5.48 -17.80
C VAL A 80 5.48 -5.60 -17.09
N ALA A 81 6.28 -6.63 -17.41
CA ALA A 81 7.61 -6.82 -16.83
C ALA A 81 8.55 -5.64 -17.12
N LEU A 82 8.54 -5.12 -18.36
CA LEU A 82 9.30 -3.92 -18.72
C LEU A 82 8.87 -2.71 -17.88
N LEU A 83 7.57 -2.48 -17.74
CA LEU A 83 7.08 -1.39 -16.89
C LEU A 83 7.49 -1.56 -15.43
N LEU A 84 7.42 -2.77 -14.87
CA LEU A 84 7.79 -3.02 -13.47
C LEU A 84 9.27 -2.78 -13.22
N ALA A 85 10.13 -3.15 -14.17
CA ALA A 85 11.57 -2.95 -14.07
C ALA A 85 12.00 -1.49 -14.21
N HIS A 86 11.31 -0.70 -15.04
CA HIS A 86 11.77 0.65 -15.42
C HIS A 86 11.01 1.79 -14.75
N LEU A 87 9.71 1.63 -14.44
CA LEU A 87 8.91 2.70 -13.82
C LEU A 87 9.52 3.23 -12.52
N PRO A 88 10.08 2.41 -11.61
CA PRO A 88 10.73 2.91 -10.39
C PRO A 88 11.95 3.82 -10.64
N LEU A 89 12.54 3.77 -11.83
CA LEU A 89 13.73 4.52 -12.23
C LEU A 89 13.40 5.81 -12.99
N LEU A 90 12.11 6.09 -13.24
CA LEU A 90 11.70 7.33 -13.89
C LEU A 90 12.12 8.54 -13.05
N GLN A 91 12.80 9.51 -13.65
CA GLN A 91 13.22 10.71 -12.95
C GLN A 91 12.08 11.71 -12.78
N PRO A 92 11.90 12.29 -11.58
CA PRO A 92 10.98 13.40 -11.38
C PRO A 92 11.28 14.57 -12.33
N GLY A 93 10.24 15.12 -12.94
CA GLY A 93 10.38 16.24 -13.89
C GLY A 93 10.58 15.82 -15.35
N ASN A 94 10.87 14.54 -15.64
CA ASN A 94 10.92 14.03 -17.02
C ASN A 94 9.50 13.79 -17.57
N THR A 95 8.87 14.87 -18.02
CA THR A 95 7.48 14.86 -18.50
C THR A 95 7.29 14.05 -19.78
N ALA A 96 8.30 14.01 -20.65
CA ALA A 96 8.25 13.27 -21.91
C ALA A 96 8.23 11.75 -21.66
N ALA A 97 9.15 11.23 -20.85
CA ALA A 97 9.16 9.81 -20.49
C ALA A 97 7.88 9.43 -19.71
N LYS A 98 7.47 10.26 -18.75
CA LYS A 98 6.23 10.06 -17.98
C LYS A 98 5.01 9.90 -18.88
N ALA A 99 4.86 10.72 -19.92
CA ALA A 99 3.74 10.63 -20.84
C ALA A 99 3.65 9.25 -21.54
N GLU A 100 4.80 8.72 -21.97
CA GLU A 100 4.86 7.38 -22.57
C GLU A 100 4.54 6.27 -21.56
N TYR A 101 5.00 6.38 -20.31
CA TYR A 101 4.60 5.46 -19.24
C TYR A 101 3.10 5.47 -18.99
N MET A 102 2.48 6.65 -18.86
CA MET A 102 1.05 6.76 -18.57
C MET A 102 0.20 6.14 -19.69
N LYS A 103 0.57 6.39 -20.95
CA LYS A 103 -0.10 5.79 -22.12
C LYS A 103 -0.04 4.25 -22.08
N ARG A 104 1.14 3.70 -21.80
CA ARG A 104 1.38 2.24 -21.77
C ARG A 104 0.69 1.58 -20.59
N LEU A 105 0.79 2.19 -19.42
CA LEU A 105 0.17 1.72 -18.19
C LEU A 105 -1.36 1.68 -18.33
N GLN A 106 -2.00 2.71 -18.88
CA GLN A 106 -3.44 2.69 -19.16
C GLN A 106 -3.86 1.55 -20.08
N LYS A 107 -3.07 1.27 -21.14
CA LYS A 107 -3.35 0.16 -22.07
C LYS A 107 -3.25 -1.21 -21.38
N ILE A 108 -2.21 -1.41 -20.56
CA ILE A 108 -2.00 -2.65 -19.81
C ILE A 108 -3.11 -2.85 -18.78
N LEU A 109 -3.53 -1.80 -18.08
CA LEU A 109 -4.60 -1.89 -17.08
C LEU A 109 -5.95 -2.21 -17.72
N ALA A 110 -6.26 -1.60 -18.87
CA ALA A 110 -7.45 -1.94 -19.64
C ALA A 110 -7.43 -3.42 -20.04
N TYR A 111 -6.31 -3.89 -20.61
CA TYR A 111 -6.15 -5.30 -20.97
C TYR A 111 -6.30 -6.23 -19.76
N ALA A 112 -5.70 -5.91 -18.61
CA ALA A 112 -5.77 -6.74 -17.41
C ALA A 112 -7.20 -6.85 -16.86
N ILE A 113 -7.97 -5.76 -16.90
CA ILE A 113 -9.37 -5.74 -16.44
C ILE A 113 -10.29 -6.54 -17.38
N GLU A 114 -10.08 -6.40 -18.70
CA GLU A 114 -10.87 -7.08 -19.73
C GLU A 114 -10.55 -8.58 -19.82
N SER A 115 -9.27 -8.93 -19.88
CA SER A 115 -8.79 -10.29 -20.08
C SER A 115 -8.63 -11.09 -18.79
N ASN A 116 -8.61 -10.43 -17.62
CA ASN A 116 -8.33 -11.02 -16.31
C ASN A 116 -6.95 -11.70 -16.20
N HIS A 117 -5.97 -11.23 -16.99
CA HIS A 117 -4.57 -11.66 -16.96
C HIS A 117 -3.67 -10.59 -16.32
N CYS A 118 -2.51 -10.99 -15.80
CA CYS A 118 -1.51 -10.09 -15.18
C CYS A 118 -2.08 -9.15 -14.11
N VAL A 119 -3.10 -9.59 -13.36
CA VAL A 119 -3.84 -8.71 -12.43
C VAL A 119 -2.97 -8.33 -11.23
N GLU A 120 -2.17 -9.26 -10.74
CA GLU A 120 -1.25 -9.06 -9.61
C GLU A 120 -0.15 -8.05 -9.98
N GLU A 121 0.49 -8.26 -11.12
CA GLU A 121 1.56 -7.41 -11.65
C GLU A 121 1.04 -6.01 -12.01
N SER A 122 -0.20 -5.92 -12.52
CA SER A 122 -0.90 -4.66 -12.75
C SER A 122 -1.16 -3.91 -11.44
N ARG A 123 -1.47 -4.62 -10.34
CA ARG A 123 -1.58 -4.01 -9.00
C ARG A 123 -0.24 -3.50 -8.49
N GLN A 124 0.84 -4.24 -8.72
CA GLN A 124 2.20 -3.80 -8.38
C GLN A 124 2.59 -2.54 -9.17
N LEU A 125 2.29 -2.49 -10.47
CA LEU A 125 2.51 -1.30 -11.31
C LEU A 125 1.78 -0.07 -10.77
N LEU A 126 0.51 -0.22 -10.41
CA LEU A 126 -0.26 0.85 -9.80
C LEU A 126 0.33 1.29 -8.46
N SER A 127 0.77 0.33 -7.63
CA SER A 127 1.40 0.61 -6.35
C SER A 127 2.66 1.46 -6.51
N TYR A 128 3.54 1.10 -7.47
CA TYR A 128 4.69 1.94 -7.82
C TYR A 128 4.27 3.30 -8.36
N ALA A 129 3.35 3.36 -9.33
CA ALA A 129 2.94 4.61 -9.95
C ALA A 129 2.37 5.62 -8.92
N LEU A 130 1.60 5.14 -7.93
CA LEU A 130 0.97 5.98 -6.92
C LEU A 130 1.97 6.58 -5.92
N ILE A 131 3.00 5.81 -5.51
CA ILE A 131 4.02 6.28 -4.57
C ILE A 131 5.17 7.03 -5.26
N HIS A 132 5.25 6.98 -6.58
CA HIS A 132 6.36 7.54 -7.34
C HIS A 132 6.35 9.09 -7.33
N PRO A 133 7.51 9.74 -7.13
CA PRO A 133 7.61 11.20 -7.06
C PRO A 133 7.34 11.91 -8.40
N ALA A 134 7.59 11.26 -9.55
CA ALA A 134 7.30 11.85 -10.86
C ALA A 134 5.80 11.90 -11.22
N THR A 135 4.95 11.18 -10.48
CA THR A 135 3.51 11.11 -10.73
C THR A 135 2.82 12.36 -10.20
N THR A 136 2.09 13.07 -11.07
CA THR A 136 1.38 14.30 -10.68
C THR A 136 0.10 13.99 -9.90
N LEU A 137 -0.49 15.00 -9.28
CA LEU A 137 -1.74 14.81 -8.53
C LEU A 137 -2.88 14.31 -9.45
N ASP A 138 -3.02 14.89 -10.64
CA ASP A 138 -4.03 14.50 -11.61
C ASP A 138 -3.83 13.05 -12.07
N ASP A 139 -2.58 12.66 -12.35
CA ASP A 139 -2.23 11.28 -12.69
C ASP A 139 -2.60 10.33 -11.52
N ARG A 140 -2.27 10.69 -10.27
CA ARG A 140 -2.59 9.87 -9.08
C ARG A 140 -4.09 9.64 -8.93
N SER A 141 -4.92 10.67 -9.15
CA SER A 141 -6.37 10.53 -9.09
C SER A 141 -6.90 9.55 -10.13
N ALA A 142 -6.40 9.61 -11.36
CA ALA A 142 -6.77 8.66 -12.42
C ALA A 142 -6.30 7.24 -12.09
N LEU A 143 -5.07 7.07 -11.62
CA LEU A 143 -4.49 5.77 -11.25
C LEU A 143 -5.22 5.12 -10.07
N ALA A 144 -5.68 5.90 -9.10
CA ALA A 144 -6.47 5.39 -7.97
C ALA A 144 -7.82 4.81 -8.43
N LEU A 145 -8.46 5.38 -9.45
CA LEU A 145 -9.67 4.82 -10.05
C LEU A 145 -9.39 3.47 -10.71
N TRP A 146 -8.29 3.36 -11.46
CA TRP A 146 -7.87 2.08 -12.05
C TRP A 146 -7.60 1.02 -11.00
N LEU A 147 -6.97 1.39 -9.87
CA LEU A 147 -6.73 0.47 -8.76
C LEU A 147 -8.06 -0.04 -8.17
N GLY A 148 -9.03 0.85 -7.96
CA GLY A 148 -10.36 0.45 -7.49
C GLY A 148 -11.04 -0.53 -8.44
N HIS A 149 -11.03 -0.27 -9.75
CA HIS A 149 -11.61 -1.19 -10.73
C HIS A 149 -10.90 -2.54 -10.76
N LEU A 150 -9.57 -2.55 -10.60
CA LEU A 150 -8.79 -3.79 -10.57
C LEU A 150 -9.10 -4.62 -9.30
N GLU A 151 -9.27 -3.95 -8.15
CA GLU A 151 -9.67 -4.58 -6.89
C GLU A 151 -11.10 -5.12 -6.93
N GLU A 152 -12.05 -4.40 -7.54
CA GLU A 152 -13.41 -4.86 -7.77
C GLU A 152 -13.45 -6.15 -8.60
N ARG A 153 -12.60 -6.24 -9.62
CA ARG A 153 -12.49 -7.44 -10.47
C ARG A 153 -11.90 -8.63 -9.70
N LEU A 154 -10.91 -8.39 -8.85
CA LEU A 154 -10.34 -9.41 -7.95
C LEU A 154 -11.40 -9.92 -6.96
N ALA A 155 -12.19 -9.03 -6.37
CA ALA A 155 -13.25 -9.39 -5.44
C ALA A 155 -14.45 -10.11 -6.12
N GLY A 156 -14.79 -9.69 -7.35
CA GLY A 156 -15.89 -10.25 -8.13
C GLY A 156 -15.60 -11.60 -8.81
N GLY A 157 -14.32 -11.97 -8.96
CA GLY A 157 -13.90 -13.24 -9.58
C GLY A 157 -14.07 -14.48 -8.70
N GLY A 158 -14.38 -14.31 -7.40
CA GLY A 158 -14.50 -15.39 -6.42
C GLY A 158 -15.91 -15.63 -5.85
N GLY A 159 -16.94 -14.98 -6.40
CA GLY A 159 -18.33 -15.22 -5.96
C GLY A 159 -18.80 -16.60 -6.45
N PRO A 160 -19.43 -17.45 -5.61
CA PRO A 160 -20.08 -18.66 -6.10
C PRO A 160 -21.06 -18.27 -7.21
N PRO A 161 -21.16 -19.03 -8.32
CA PRO A 161 -22.06 -18.68 -9.41
C PRO A 161 -23.45 -18.46 -8.83
N MET A 162 -23.98 -17.26 -9.02
CA MET A 162 -25.35 -16.92 -8.63
C MET A 162 -26.24 -17.96 -9.29
N ARG A 163 -26.73 -18.90 -8.48
CA ARG A 163 -27.56 -20.00 -8.97
C ARG A 163 -28.77 -19.34 -9.64
N PRO A 164 -29.04 -19.58 -10.93
CA PRO A 164 -30.23 -19.00 -11.54
C PRO A 164 -31.45 -19.43 -10.71
N PRO A 165 -32.43 -18.54 -10.49
CA PRO A 165 -33.66 -18.94 -9.83
C PRO A 165 -34.27 -20.07 -10.65
N ARG A 166 -34.30 -21.27 -10.08
CA ARG A 166 -34.97 -22.42 -10.71
C ARG A 166 -36.45 -22.06 -10.86
N PRO A 167 -37.01 -22.08 -12.07
CA PRO A 167 -38.46 -22.08 -12.22
C PRO A 167 -38.98 -23.42 -11.68
N ASP A 168 -39.99 -23.35 -10.82
CA ASP A 168 -40.85 -24.45 -10.40
C ASP A 168 -40.19 -25.60 -9.61
N ALA A 169 -40.08 -25.41 -8.30
CA ALA A 169 -40.05 -26.53 -7.35
C ALA A 169 -41.40 -26.56 -6.59
N PRO A 170 -42.11 -27.70 -6.54
CA PRO A 170 -43.38 -27.80 -5.82
C PRO A 170 -43.18 -27.60 -4.30
N ARG A 171 -44.11 -26.83 -3.70
CA ARG A 171 -44.13 -26.50 -2.27
C ARG A 171 -44.04 -27.77 -1.43
N ARG A 172 -43.02 -27.86 -0.56
CA ARG A 172 -42.96 -28.87 0.51
C ARG A 172 -44.04 -28.56 1.55
N PRO A 173 -44.81 -29.54 2.05
CA PRO A 173 -45.73 -29.32 3.16
C PRO A 173 -44.96 -29.10 4.47
N PRO A 174 -45.53 -28.33 5.42
CA PRO A 174 -44.90 -28.07 6.71
C PRO A 174 -44.85 -29.34 7.59
N PRO A 175 -43.82 -29.52 8.42
CA PRO A 175 -43.78 -30.60 9.41
C PRO A 175 -44.79 -30.35 10.55
N PRO A 176 -45.44 -31.39 11.11
CA PRO A 176 -46.32 -31.26 12.27
C PRO A 176 -45.55 -31.38 13.59
N HIS A 177 -46.08 -30.67 14.60
CA HIS A 177 -45.73 -30.64 16.03
C HIS A 177 -44.66 -29.65 16.50
N GLU A 178 -45.11 -28.40 16.71
CA GLU A 178 -44.57 -27.48 17.72
C GLU A 178 -45.27 -27.74 19.06
N TRP A 179 -44.49 -27.82 20.15
CA TRP A 179 -44.98 -27.78 21.52
C TRP A 179 -45.18 -26.31 21.94
N PRO A 180 -46.21 -25.97 22.72
CA PRO A 180 -46.57 -24.58 22.95
C PRO A 180 -45.73 -23.96 24.08
N GLU A 181 -44.91 -22.96 23.75
CA GLU A 181 -44.36 -22.05 24.75
C GLU A 181 -45.44 -21.06 25.20
N HIS A 182 -45.70 -21.08 26.49
CA HIS A 182 -46.64 -20.20 27.17
C HIS A 182 -46.19 -18.74 27.03
N ALA A 183 -47.16 -17.90 26.69
CA ALA A 183 -47.10 -16.45 26.76
C ALA A 183 -46.90 -15.94 28.20
N ALA A 184 -46.09 -14.89 28.34
CA ALA A 184 -46.36 -13.65 29.11
C ALA A 184 -45.02 -12.93 29.33
N THR A 185 -44.79 -11.79 28.69
CA THR A 185 -45.02 -10.42 29.23
C THR A 185 -43.97 -10.00 30.26
N GLU A 186 -43.49 -8.75 30.09
CA GLU A 186 -42.93 -7.82 31.08
C GLU A 186 -41.42 -7.48 30.95
N LEU A 187 -41.19 -6.22 30.53
CA LEU A 187 -40.34 -5.22 31.21
C LEU A 187 -38.81 -5.42 31.39
N GLY A 188 -38.05 -4.79 30.47
CA GLY A 188 -36.78 -4.03 30.72
C GLY A 188 -35.50 -4.79 31.14
N PRO A 189 -34.35 -4.09 31.34
CA PRO A 189 -33.91 -2.81 30.77
C PRO A 189 -32.52 -2.92 30.07
N ALA A 190 -32.08 -1.77 29.57
CA ALA A 190 -30.83 -1.45 28.87
C ALA A 190 -29.54 -2.05 29.46
N TRP A 191 -28.64 -2.48 28.57
CA TRP A 191 -27.26 -2.80 28.87
C TRP A 191 -26.47 -1.52 29.19
N PRO A 192 -25.73 -1.43 30.31
CA PRO A 192 -24.90 -0.28 30.62
C PRO A 192 -23.56 -0.34 29.87
N GLU A 193 -23.25 0.77 29.21
CA GLU A 193 -21.97 1.11 28.60
C GLU A 193 -20.88 1.21 29.68
N VAL A 194 -19.88 0.35 29.62
CA VAL A 194 -18.74 0.36 30.57
C VAL A 194 -17.61 1.17 29.95
N ALA A 195 -17.44 2.40 30.43
CA ALA A 195 -16.25 3.21 30.21
C ALA A 195 -15.08 2.70 31.09
N PRO A 196 -13.87 2.48 30.55
CA PRO A 196 -12.69 2.22 31.36
C PRO A 196 -12.00 3.53 31.78
N ARG A 197 -12.28 3.91 33.04
CA ARG A 197 -11.43 4.58 34.04
C ARG A 197 -10.12 5.26 33.58
N GLU A 198 -10.05 6.57 33.85
CA GLU A 198 -8.84 7.36 34.02
C GLU A 198 -7.92 6.74 35.08
N ASN A 199 -6.69 6.40 34.68
CA ASN A 199 -5.64 5.98 35.59
C ASN A 199 -4.95 7.22 36.18
N GLY A 200 -4.97 7.31 37.51
CA GLY A 200 -4.36 8.38 38.28
C GLY A 200 -2.86 8.49 38.06
N HIS A 201 -2.44 9.69 37.66
CA HIS A 201 -1.06 10.15 37.80
C HIS A 201 -1.00 11.15 38.96
N PRO A 202 -0.02 11.07 39.88
CA PRO A 202 0.23 12.17 40.80
C PRO A 202 0.82 13.37 40.02
N PRO A 203 0.49 14.62 40.40
CA PRO A 203 1.01 15.79 39.71
C PRO A 203 2.52 15.95 39.94
N PHE A 204 3.24 16.16 38.84
CA PHE A 204 4.67 16.45 38.80
C PHE A 204 4.91 17.87 39.37
N GLN A 205 5.58 17.98 40.51
CA GLN A 205 6.06 19.27 41.03
C GLN A 205 7.40 19.61 40.36
N PRO A 206 7.56 20.81 39.76
CA PRO A 206 8.87 21.25 39.28
C PRO A 206 9.76 21.66 40.47
N PRO A 207 11.08 21.40 40.43
CA PRO A 207 12.00 21.89 41.45
C PRO A 207 12.12 23.42 41.37
N ALA A 208 11.98 24.07 42.52
CA ALA A 208 12.21 25.49 42.69
C ALA A 208 13.66 25.84 42.31
N SER A 209 13.81 26.85 41.46
CA SER A 209 15.10 27.46 41.13
C SER A 209 15.63 28.20 42.35
N SER A 210 16.61 27.62 43.05
CA SER A 210 17.44 28.37 43.99
C SER A 210 18.68 28.87 43.24
N ASN A 211 18.59 30.07 42.67
CA ASN A 211 19.78 30.86 42.36
C ASN A 211 19.44 32.33 42.50
N GLY A 212 19.94 32.95 43.57
CA GLY A 212 19.67 34.34 43.88
C GLY A 212 20.24 34.75 45.23
N LEU A 213 21.55 34.68 45.39
CA LEU A 213 22.26 35.48 46.39
C LEU A 213 23.42 36.18 45.68
N GLY A 214 23.13 37.44 45.32
CA GLY A 214 24.14 38.45 45.07
C GLY A 214 24.68 39.00 46.38
N GLY A 215 25.93 39.45 46.32
CA GLY A 215 26.69 40.13 47.37
C GLY A 215 28.17 40.02 47.00
N ALA A 216 28.76 40.94 46.23
CA ALA A 216 29.23 42.28 46.62
C ALA A 216 30.45 42.23 47.55
N GLY A 217 31.54 42.87 47.12
CA GLY A 217 32.58 43.38 48.02
C GLY A 217 34.01 43.01 47.67
N GLU A 218 34.72 43.99 47.10
CA GLU A 218 36.18 44.24 47.13
C GLU A 218 37.15 43.35 46.33
#